data_AF-A0A852DR66-F1
#
_entry.id   AF-A0A852DR66-F1
#
_cell.length_a   1.000
_cell.length_b   1.000
_cell.length_c   1.000
_cell.angle_alpha   90.00
_cell.angle_beta   90.00
_cell.angle_gamma   90.00
#
_symmetry.space_group_name_H-M   'P 1'
#
loop_
_entity.id
_entity.type
_entity.pdbx_description
1 polymer ?
#
loop_
_entity_poly.entity_id
_entity_poly.type
_entity_poly.pdbx_seq_one_letter_code
_entity_poly.pdbx_strand_id
1 'polypeptide(L)'
;ISFTNLVSVDERLVYKPHPQEPHKTILTQEAIISVKGVSLSSYLEGLMANTISSNAKKGREALEWVIKRLNAEIEELAASARGTMRNSMAAAAFVEK
;
A
#
# COMPACT_ATOMS: atom_id res chain seq x y z
N ILE A 1 -2.97 2.16 25.41
CA ILE A 1 -1.83 1.32 25.80
C ILE A 1 -2.30 0.46 26.97
N SER A 2 -2.79 -0.74 26.69
CA SER A 2 -3.35 -1.65 27.70
C SER A 2 -2.69 -3.02 27.51
N PHE A 3 -2.35 -3.70 28.60
CA PHE A 3 -1.62 -4.99 28.68
C PHE A 3 -0.12 -5.03 28.33
N THR A 4 0.60 -3.91 28.25
CA THR A 4 2.06 -3.89 27.97
C THR A 4 2.89 -4.71 28.98
N ASN A 5 2.35 -4.95 30.17
CA ASN A 5 3.00 -5.76 31.20
C ASN A 5 2.82 -7.28 30.98
N LEU A 6 2.00 -7.69 30.01
CA LEU A 6 1.56 -9.07 29.74
C LEU A 6 1.81 -9.52 28.30
N VAL A 7 1.74 -8.62 27.32
CA VAL A 7 1.94 -8.94 25.89
C VAL A 7 2.82 -7.88 25.22
N SER A 8 3.87 -8.34 24.53
CA SER A 8 4.71 -7.54 23.65
C SER A 8 4.54 -8.05 22.22
N VAL A 9 4.40 -7.14 21.27
CA VAL A 9 4.34 -7.46 19.84
C VAL A 9 5.38 -6.63 19.11
N ASP A 10 6.26 -7.32 18.40
CA ASP A 10 7.19 -6.72 17.46
C ASP A 10 6.76 -7.12 16.04
N GLU A 11 6.57 -6.14 15.17
CA GLU A 11 6.08 -6.36 13.80
C GLU A 11 7.06 -5.77 12.80
N ARG A 12 7.41 -6.57 11.79
CA ARG A 12 8.31 -6.19 10.71
C ARG A 12 7.64 -6.39 9.36
N LEU A 13 7.65 -5.33 8.55
CA LEU A 13 7.18 -5.34 7.18
C LEU A 13 8.35 -5.05 6.25
N VAL A 14 8.52 -5.88 5.22
CA VAL A 14 9.59 -5.75 4.22
C VAL A 14 8.98 -5.74 2.82
N TYR A 15 9.29 -4.70 2.06
CA TYR A 15 8.87 -4.53 0.68
C TYR A 15 10.05 -4.81 -0.25
N LYS A 16 9.86 -5.67 -1.24
CA LYS A 16 10.88 -5.98 -2.26
C LYS A 16 10.25 -6.06 -3.66
N PRO A 17 10.94 -5.62 -4.72
CA PRO A 17 10.50 -5.88 -6.09
C PRO A 17 10.35 -7.38 -6.35
N HIS A 18 9.35 -7.78 -7.13
CA HIS A 18 9.16 -9.18 -7.48
C HIS A 18 10.25 -9.63 -8.47
N PRO A 19 10.98 -10.72 -8.20
CA PRO A 19 12.18 -11.07 -8.96
C PRO A 19 11.91 -11.43 -10.43
N GLN A 20 10.70 -11.89 -10.76
CA GLN A 20 10.30 -12.21 -12.14
C GLN A 20 9.30 -11.22 -12.75
N GLU A 21 8.71 -10.33 -11.95
CA GLU A 21 7.58 -9.49 -12.39
C GLU A 21 7.85 -8.02 -12.02
N PRO A 22 8.46 -7.22 -12.91
CA PRO A 22 8.94 -5.88 -12.58
C PRO A 22 7.86 -4.92 -12.04
N HIS A 23 6.59 -5.19 -12.36
CA HIS A 23 5.45 -4.39 -11.95
C HIS A 23 4.80 -4.83 -10.62
N LYS A 24 5.33 -5.86 -9.97
CA LYS A 24 4.82 -6.37 -8.70
C LYS A 24 5.81 -6.12 -7.57
N THR A 25 5.25 -5.91 -6.38
CA THR A 25 6.01 -5.80 -5.13
C THR A 25 5.60 -6.96 -4.23
N ILE A 26 6.60 -7.62 -3.64
CA ILE A 26 6.43 -8.61 -2.58
C ILE A 26 6.41 -7.88 -1.26
N LEU A 27 5.34 -8.09 -0.48
CA LEU A 27 5.25 -7.69 0.92
C LEU A 27 5.47 -8.94 1.78
N THR A 28 6.48 -8.92 2.63
CA THR A 28 6.70 -9.92 3.68
C THR A 28 6.39 -9.28 5.03
N GLN A 29 5.49 -9.91 5.80
CA GLN A 29 5.08 -9.43 7.11
C GLN A 29 5.34 -10.51 8.16
N GLU A 30 6.09 -10.13 9.19
CA GLU A 30 6.52 -11.00 10.28
C GLU A 30 6.10 -10.33 11.59
N ALA A 31 5.55 -11.11 12.52
CA ALA A 31 5.20 -10.62 13.84
C ALA A 31 5.66 -11.60 14.92
N ILE A 32 6.32 -11.08 15.94
CA ILE A 32 6.77 -11.82 17.12
C ILE A 32 5.87 -11.41 18.28
N ILE A 33 5.09 -12.36 18.77
CA ILE A 33 4.17 -12.16 19.90
C ILE A 33 4.80 -12.82 21.13
N SER A 34 5.08 -12.03 22.16
CA SER A 34 5.60 -12.51 23.43
C SER A 34 4.59 -12.28 24.54
N VAL A 35 4.08 -13.36 25.12
CA VAL A 35 3.10 -13.32 26.22
C VAL A 35 3.77 -13.79 27.51
N LYS A 36 3.68 -13.01 28.59
CA LYS A 36 4.24 -13.35 29.90
C LYS A 36 3.12 -13.60 30.92
N GLY A 37 3.22 -14.71 31.67
CA GLY A 37 2.52 -14.88 32.95
C GLY A 37 1.00 -15.13 32.90
N VAL A 38 0.44 -15.63 31.80
CA VAL A 38 -1.01 -15.95 31.69
C VAL A 38 -1.26 -17.33 31.08
N SER A 39 -2.29 -18.03 31.58
CA SER A 39 -2.72 -19.37 31.13
C SER A 39 -3.42 -19.39 29.76
N LEU A 40 -3.58 -18.22 29.13
CA LEU A 40 -4.30 -18.00 27.87
C LEU A 40 -3.36 -17.62 26.71
N SER A 41 -2.06 -17.94 26.82
CA SER A 41 -1.04 -17.57 25.82
C SER A 41 -1.46 -17.90 24.38
N SER A 42 -1.92 -19.12 24.11
CA SER A 42 -2.33 -19.54 22.76
C SER A 42 -3.56 -18.82 22.22
N TYR A 43 -4.51 -18.44 23.09
CA TYR A 43 -5.68 -17.67 22.68
C TYR A 43 -5.29 -16.24 22.29
N LEU A 44 -4.44 -15.61 23.10
CA LEU A 44 -3.92 -14.27 22.82
C LEU A 44 -3.02 -14.26 21.57
N GLU A 45 -2.17 -15.27 21.40
CA GLU A 45 -1.38 -15.47 20.18
C GLU A 45 -2.28 -15.56 18.95
N GLY A 46 -3.34 -16.37 18.99
CA GLY A 46 -4.30 -16.50 17.90
C GLY A 46 -5.05 -15.19 17.60
N LEU A 47 -5.49 -14.48 18.64
CA LEU A 47 -6.14 -13.17 18.48
C LEU A 47 -5.21 -12.13 17.83
N MET A 48 -3.95 -12.08 18.28
CA MET A 48 -2.96 -11.15 17.73
C MET A 48 -2.56 -11.53 16.31
N ALA A 49 -2.34 -12.81 16.02
CA ALA A 49 -2.06 -13.29 14.66
C ALA A 49 -3.20 -12.95 13.69
N ASN A 50 -4.46 -13.16 14.09
CA ASN A 50 -5.63 -12.80 13.30
C ASN A 50 -5.75 -11.28 13.09
N THR A 51 -5.48 -10.49 14.12
CA THR A 51 -5.55 -9.03 14.05
C THR A 51 -4.49 -8.47 13.10
N ILE A 52 -3.26 -8.95 13.24
CA ILE A 52 -2.11 -8.55 12.40
C ILE A 52 -2.35 -8.95 10.95
N SER A 53 -2.80 -10.19 10.70
CA SER A 53 -3.16 -10.69 9.36
C SER A 53 -4.31 -9.89 8.72
N SER A 54 -5.37 -9.59 9.48
CA SER A 54 -6.47 -8.77 8.99
C SER A 54 -6.01 -7.36 8.61
N ASN A 55 -5.15 -6.76 9.44
CA ASN A 55 -4.62 -5.42 9.18
C ASN A 55 -3.62 -5.40 8.02
N ALA A 56 -2.82 -6.45 7.84
CA ALA A 56 -1.94 -6.65 6.69
C ALA A 56 -2.71 -6.50 5.38
N LYS A 57 -3.85 -7.21 5.29
CA LYS A 57 -4.72 -7.22 4.13
C LYS A 57 -5.28 -5.82 3.85
N LYS A 58 -5.77 -5.13 4.88
CA LYS A 58 -6.28 -3.76 4.77
C LYS A 58 -5.19 -2.79 4.30
N GLY A 59 -3.99 -2.90 4.87
CA GLY A 59 -2.83 -2.07 4.48
C GLY A 59 -2.46 -2.28 3.02
N ARG A 60 -2.45 -3.54 2.54
CA ARG A 60 -2.25 -3.85 1.12
C ARG A 60 -3.33 -3.23 0.24
N GLU A 61 -4.61 -3.41 0.58
CA GLU A 61 -5.72 -2.86 -0.19
C GLU A 61 -5.68 -1.33 -0.26
N ALA A 62 -5.34 -0.67 0.84
CA ALA A 62 -5.17 0.78 0.89
C ALA A 62 -4.03 1.25 -0.01
N LEU A 63 -2.88 0.58 0.01
CA LEU A 63 -1.75 0.91 -0.87
C LEU A 63 -2.11 0.72 -2.35
N GLU A 64 -2.76 -0.38 -2.70
CA GLU A 64 -3.26 -0.62 -4.06
C GLU A 64 -4.23 0.47 -4.52
N TRP A 65 -5.10 0.94 -3.62
CA TRP A 65 -6.01 2.04 -3.92
C TRP A 65 -5.26 3.35 -4.17
N VAL A 66 -4.26 3.68 -3.34
CA VAL A 66 -3.44 4.88 -3.53
C VAL A 66 -2.67 4.83 -4.85
N ILE A 67 -2.07 3.68 -5.19
CA ILE A 67 -1.34 3.48 -6.45
C ILE A 67 -2.28 3.69 -7.64
N LYS A 68 -3.46 3.08 -7.62
CA LYS A 68 -4.47 3.25 -8.69
C LYS A 68 -4.87 4.70 -8.85
N ARG A 69 -5.08 5.42 -7.75
CA ARG A 69 -5.44 6.84 -7.77
C ARG A 69 -4.33 7.69 -8.37
N LEU A 70 -3.07 7.48 -7.94
CA LEU A 70 -1.92 8.21 -8.50
C LEU A 70 -1.76 7.94 -10.00
N ASN A 71 -1.92 6.70 -10.46
CA ASN A 71 -1.86 6.38 -11.89
C ASN A 71 -2.96 7.09 -12.68
N ALA A 72 -4.19 7.18 -12.14
CA ALA A 72 -5.28 7.91 -12.77
C ALA A 72 -4.99 9.43 -12.87
N GLU A 73 -4.48 10.03 -11.79
CA GLU A 73 -4.11 11.45 -11.76
C GLU A 73 -2.98 11.77 -12.76
N ILE A 74 -2.01 10.87 -12.92
CA ILE A 74 -0.92 11.02 -13.91
C ILE A 74 -1.46 10.92 -15.35
N GLU A 75 -2.33 9.96 -15.63
CA GLU A 75 -2.94 9.80 -16.96
C GLU A 75 -3.82 11.00 -17.33
N GLU A 76 -4.58 11.53 -16.38
CA GLU A 76 -5.37 12.75 -16.55
C GLU A 76 -4.49 13.97 -16.86
N LEU A 77 -3.40 14.15 -16.10
CA LEU A 77 -2.43 15.21 -16.33
C LEU A 77 -1.82 15.12 -17.74
N ALA A 78 -1.42 13.90 -18.15
CA ALA A 78 -0.87 13.66 -19.46
C ALA A 78 -1.90 13.91 -20.59
N ALA A 79 -3.16 13.53 -20.38
CA ALA A 79 -4.24 13.80 -21.33
C ALA A 79 -4.51 15.31 -21.49
N SER A 80 -4.53 16.05 -20.38
CA SER A 80 -4.70 17.51 -20.37
C SER A 80 -3.56 18.24 -21.11
N ALA A 81 -2.31 17.84 -20.86
CA ALA A 81 -1.15 18.40 -21.55
C ALA A 81 -1.21 18.15 -23.08
N ARG A 82 -1.57 16.93 -23.49
CA ARG A 82 -1.76 16.59 -24.91
C ARG A 82 -2.89 17.41 -25.57
N GLY A 83 -4.01 17.60 -24.87
CA GLY A 83 -5.12 18.42 -25.33
C GLY A 83 -4.72 19.88 -25.55
N THR A 84 -4.01 20.46 -24.60
CA THR A 84 -3.49 21.84 -24.68
C THR A 84 -2.55 22.02 -25.87
N MET A 85 -1.59 21.11 -26.05
CA MET A 85 -0.67 21.14 -27.19
C MET A 85 -1.42 21.07 -28.52
N ARG A 86 -2.35 20.13 -28.65
CA ARG A 86 -3.15 19.98 -29.88
C ARG A 86 -3.95 21.24 -30.20
N ASN A 87 -4.55 21.88 -29.19
CA ASN A 87 -5.32 23.11 -29.37
C ASN A 87 -4.41 24.28 -29.78
N SER A 88 -3.22 24.41 -29.18
CA SER A 88 -2.26 25.44 -29.55
C SER A 88 -1.75 25.30 -30.99
N MET A 89 -1.47 24.07 -31.44
CA MET A 89 -1.04 23.78 -32.81
C MET A 89 -2.15 24.04 -33.84
N ALA A 90 -3.40 23.66 -33.50
CA ALA A 90 -4.54 23.97 -34.35
C ALA A 90 -4.73 25.49 -34.49
N ALA A 91 -4.67 26.25 -33.39
CA ALA A 91 -4.79 27.70 -33.42
C ALA A 91 -3.67 28.37 -34.25
N ALA A 92 -2.43 27.91 -34.15
CA ALA A 92 -1.32 28.41 -34.95
C ALA A 92 -1.53 28.17 -36.47
N ALA A 93 -2.02 26.99 -36.85
CA ALA A 93 -2.29 26.65 -38.25
C ALA A 93 -3.45 27.46 -38.87
N PHE A 94 -4.39 27.96 -38.06
CA PHE A 94 -5.46 28.85 -38.53
C PHE A 94 -5.00 30.32 -38.67
N VAL A 95 -3.95 30.74 -37.96
CA VAL A 95 -3.40 32.10 -38.05
C VAL A 95 -2.50 32.28 -39.28
N GLU A 96 -1.96 31.19 -39.83
CA GLU A 96 -1.06 31.19 -40.98
C GLU A 96 -1.77 31.14 -42.35
N LYS A 97 -3.10 31.30 -42.37
CA LYS A 97 -3.97 31.20 -43.56
C LYS A 97 -4.83 32.44 -43.74
#